data_AF-A0A255QT94-F1
#
_entry.id   AF-A0A255QT94-F1
#
_cell.length_a   1.000
_cell.length_b   1.000
_cell.length_c   1.000
_cell.angle_alpha   90.00
_cell.angle_beta   90.00
_cell.angle_gamma   90.00
#
_symmetry.space_group_name_H-M   'P 1'
#
loop_
_entity.id
_entity.type
_entity.pdbx_description
1 polymer ?
#
loop_
_entity_poly.entity_id
_entity_poly.type
_entity_poly.pdbx_seq_one_letter_code
_entity_poly.pdbx_strand_id
1 'polypeptide(L)'
;MLEPLNLAPLTDAQNRFRRDFNDFARLWQETKEVWKDDRARQFEQEDLSAIAPSLSRFTASLAEFTENLRKAQVAISDTETGSREVY
;
A
#
# COMPACT_ATOMS: atom_id res chain seq x y z
N MET A 1 -18.17 3.11 23.80
CA MET A 1 -17.47 2.09 23.02
C MET A 1 -17.72 2.33 21.56
N LEU A 2 -16.81 3.07 20.95
CA LEU A 2 -16.65 3.10 19.50
C LEU A 2 -16.21 1.69 19.04
N GLU A 3 -16.80 1.18 17.97
CA GLU A 3 -16.30 -0.04 17.35
C GLU A 3 -14.87 0.20 16.84
N PRO A 4 -13.96 -0.76 17.03
CA PRO A 4 -12.64 -0.64 16.48
C PRO A 4 -12.73 -0.60 14.94
N LEU A 5 -12.24 0.51 14.38
CA LEU A 5 -11.93 0.70 12.97
C LEU A 5 -11.29 -0.58 12.39
N ASN A 6 -12.00 -1.20 11.45
CA ASN A 6 -11.52 -2.37 10.77
C ASN A 6 -10.45 -1.99 9.73
N LEU A 7 -9.18 -2.27 10.03
CA LEU A 7 -8.04 -2.01 9.14
C LEU A 7 -7.76 -3.15 8.14
N ALA A 8 -8.47 -4.28 8.25
CA ALA A 8 -8.27 -5.43 7.37
C ALA A 8 -8.49 -5.09 5.88
N PRO A 9 -9.54 -4.36 5.47
CA PRO A 9 -9.76 -4.02 4.05
C PRO A 9 -8.61 -3.21 3.45
N LEU A 10 -8.02 -2.31 4.24
CA LEU A 10 -6.89 -1.47 3.81
C LEU A 10 -5.62 -2.31 3.61
N THR A 11 -5.36 -3.21 4.56
CA THR A 11 -4.22 -4.14 4.53
C THR A 11 -4.36 -5.15 3.38
N ASP A 12 -5.57 -5.65 3.14
CA ASP A 12 -5.86 -6.59 2.05
C ASP A 12 -5.70 -5.92 0.69
N ALA A 13 -6.18 -4.69 0.54
CA ALA A 13 -5.98 -3.90 -0.67
C ALA A 13 -4.49 -3.66 -0.94
N GLN A 14 -3.71 -3.29 0.07
CA GLN A 14 -2.25 -3.12 -0.05
C GLN A 14 -1.57 -4.41 -0.53
N ASN A 15 -1.91 -5.54 0.07
CA ASN A 15 -1.37 -6.84 -0.30
C ASN A 15 -1.72 -7.24 -1.73
N ARG A 16 -2.96 -6.95 -2.16
CA ARG A 16 -3.40 -7.21 -3.53
C ARG A 16 -2.61 -6.37 -4.54
N PHE A 17 -2.49 -5.05 -4.33
CA PHE A 17 -1.71 -4.17 -5.21
C PHE A 17 -0.26 -4.62 -5.35
N ARG A 18 0.37 -5.04 -4.23
CA ARG A 18 1.75 -5.55 -4.27
C ARG A 18 1.88 -6.82 -5.11
N ARG A 19 0.92 -7.75 -5.00
CA ARG A 19 0.92 -8.97 -5.82
C ARG A 19 0.73 -8.65 -7.30
N ASP A 20 -0.30 -7.87 -7.62
CA ASP A 20 -0.63 -7.49 -9.00
C ASP A 20 0.56 -6.78 -9.68
N PHE A 21 1.29 -5.95 -8.94
CA PHE A 21 2.51 -5.31 -9.46
C PHE A 21 3.67 -6.28 -9.66
N ASN A 22 3.89 -7.22 -8.76
CA ASN A 22 4.94 -8.24 -8.95
C ASN A 22 4.64 -9.13 -10.16
N ASP A 23 3.36 -9.49 -10.36
CA ASP A 23 2.92 -10.25 -11.52
C ASP A 23 3.12 -9.45 -12.81
N PHE A 24 2.78 -8.16 -12.80
CA PHE A 24 3.08 -7.24 -13.89
C PHE A 24 4.59 -7.15 -14.19
N ALA A 25 5.42 -6.99 -13.16
CA ALA A 25 6.87 -6.89 -13.32
C ALA A 25 7.46 -8.17 -13.93
N ARG A 26 6.95 -9.33 -13.54
CA ARG A 26 7.32 -10.62 -14.14
C ARG A 26 6.92 -10.71 -15.60
N LEU A 27 5.66 -10.38 -15.92
CA LEU A 27 5.18 -10.35 -17.30
C LEU A 27 6.02 -9.42 -18.18
N TRP A 28 6.44 -8.27 -17.64
CA TRP A 28 7.33 -7.36 -18.34
C TRP A 28 8.70 -7.98 -18.63
N GLN A 29 9.32 -8.68 -17.68
CA GLN A 29 10.59 -9.37 -17.94
C GLN A 29 10.45 -10.43 -19.05
N GLU A 30 9.38 -11.24 -19.00
CA GLU A 30 9.09 -12.25 -20.02
C GLU A 30 8.85 -11.58 -21.40
N THR A 31 8.15 -10.45 -21.42
CA THR A 31 7.90 -9.69 -22.66
C THR A 31 9.19 -9.14 -23.27
N LYS A 32 10.14 -8.68 -22.46
CA LYS A 32 11.45 -8.19 -22.93
C LYS A 32 12.30 -9.26 -23.61
N GLU A 33 12.03 -10.54 -23.39
CA GLU A 33 12.74 -11.62 -24.09
C GLU A 33 12.44 -11.61 -25.58
N VAL A 34 11.24 -11.15 -25.97
CA VAL A 34 10.75 -11.14 -27.35
C VAL A 34 10.65 -9.73 -27.94
N TRP A 35 10.33 -8.72 -27.14
CA TRP A 35 10.14 -7.35 -27.58
C TRP A 35 11.38 -6.50 -27.29
N LYS A 36 12.24 -6.29 -28.32
CA LYS A 36 13.57 -5.68 -28.18
C LYS A 36 13.82 -4.45 -29.08
N ASP A 37 12.75 -3.90 -29.65
CA ASP A 37 12.85 -2.74 -30.55
C ASP A 37 12.98 -1.42 -29.78
N ASP A 38 13.07 -0.30 -30.51
CA ASP A 38 13.12 1.03 -29.91
C ASP A 38 11.83 1.40 -29.17
N ARG A 39 10.67 0.82 -29.55
CA ARG A 39 9.38 1.07 -28.89
C ARG A 39 9.33 0.43 -27.51
N ALA A 40 9.90 -0.77 -27.36
CA ALA A 40 10.04 -1.43 -26.06
C ALA A 40 10.86 -0.56 -25.08
N ARG A 41 11.96 0.02 -25.59
CA ARG A 41 12.80 0.93 -24.81
C ARG A 41 12.07 2.22 -24.42
N GLN A 42 11.31 2.80 -25.35
CA GLN A 42 10.51 3.99 -25.09
C GLN A 42 9.44 3.73 -24.02
N PHE A 43 8.70 2.62 -24.13
CA PHE A 43 7.72 2.19 -23.14
C PHE A 43 8.34 2.00 -21.75
N GLU A 44 9.50 1.37 -21.66
CA GLU A 44 10.18 1.19 -20.36
C GLU A 44 10.60 2.54 -19.73
N GLN A 45 11.07 3.47 -20.55
CA GLN A 45 11.55 4.78 -20.09
C GLN A 45 10.41 5.74 -19.74
N GLU A 46 9.39 5.82 -20.58
CA GLU A 46 8.32 6.81 -20.44
C GLU A 46 7.21 6.33 -19.52
N ASP A 47 6.81 5.06 -19.65
CA ASP A 47 5.62 4.54 -18.95
C ASP A 47 5.99 3.77 -17.69
N LEU A 48 7.05 2.94 -17.71
CA LEU A 48 7.35 2.03 -16.59
C LEU A 48 8.28 2.60 -15.52
N SER A 49 9.19 3.50 -15.92
CA SER A 49 10.23 4.04 -15.02
C SER A 49 9.67 4.67 -13.74
N ALA A 50 8.50 5.29 -13.83
CA ALA A 50 7.84 5.95 -12.71
C ALA A 50 6.98 5.01 -11.84
N ILE A 51 6.59 3.83 -12.33
CA ILE A 51 5.61 2.97 -11.66
C ILE A 51 6.21 2.34 -10.40
N ALA A 52 7.39 1.71 -10.49
CA ALA A 52 7.99 1.03 -9.34
C ALA A 52 8.28 1.98 -8.16
N PRO A 53 8.89 3.17 -8.37
CA PRO A 53 9.08 4.15 -7.30
C PRO A 53 7.75 4.69 -6.75
N SER A 54 6.73 4.85 -7.58
CA SER A 54 5.41 5.35 -7.14
C SER A 54 4.67 4.33 -6.29
N LEU A 55 4.74 3.03 -6.64
CA LEU A 55 4.17 1.98 -5.79
C LEU A 55 4.90 1.87 -4.44
N SER A 56 6.23 1.98 -4.43
CA SER A 56 7.00 1.99 -3.18
C SER A 56 6.57 3.14 -2.27
N ARG A 57 6.44 4.36 -2.81
CA ARG A 57 5.94 5.52 -2.06
C ARG A 57 4.50 5.34 -1.57
N PHE A 58 3.62 4.82 -2.42
CA PHE A 58 2.22 4.55 -2.08
C PHE A 58 2.11 3.55 -0.93
N THR A 59 2.81 2.42 -1.02
CA THR A 59 2.78 1.37 0.00
C THR A 59 3.34 1.85 1.33
N ALA A 60 4.41 2.67 1.32
CA ALA A 60 4.95 3.29 2.52
C ALA A 60 3.94 4.26 3.17
N SER A 61 3.35 5.15 2.37
CA SER A 61 2.36 6.13 2.85
C SER A 61 1.12 5.44 3.44
N LEU A 62 0.68 4.34 2.82
CA LEU A 62 -0.46 3.56 3.29
C LEU A 62 -0.16 2.84 4.61
N ALA A 63 1.06 2.31 4.77
CA ALA A 63 1.49 1.70 6.03
C ALA A 63 1.54 2.73 7.17
N GLU A 64 2.07 3.93 6.90
CA GLU A 64 2.10 5.02 7.86
C GLU A 64 0.69 5.46 8.27
N PHE A 65 -0.21 5.63 7.29
CA PHE A 65 -1.60 5.97 7.55
C PHE A 65 -2.31 4.92 8.42
N THR A 66 -2.10 3.64 8.13
CA THR A 66 -2.67 2.52 8.90
C THR A 66 -2.19 2.55 10.36
N GLU A 67 -0.90 2.79 10.59
CA GLU A 67 -0.36 2.88 11.95
C GLU A 67 -0.87 4.13 12.69
N ASN A 68 -1.01 5.27 12.02
CA ASN A 68 -1.59 6.47 12.61
C ASN A 68 -3.04 6.26 13.05
N LEU A 69 -3.84 5.55 12.24
CA LEU A 69 -5.21 5.16 12.62
C LEU A 69 -5.22 4.24 13.84
N ARG A 70 -4.31 3.25 13.89
CA ARG A 70 -4.18 2.34 15.04
C ARG A 70 -3.82 3.10 16.31
N LYS A 71 -2.85 4.01 16.24
CA LYS A 71 -2.45 4.87 17.38
C LYS A 71 -3.59 5.76 17.86
N ALA A 72 -4.31 6.40 16.95
CA ALA A 72 -5.45 7.25 17.29
C ALA A 72 -6.56 6.45 18.00
N GLN A 73 -6.86 5.25 17.52
CA GLN A 73 -7.86 4.37 18.14
C GLN A 73 -7.49 3.93 19.56
N VAL A 74 -6.21 3.59 19.79
CA VAL A 74 -5.71 3.26 21.13
C VAL A 74 -5.89 4.45 22.06
N ALA A 75 -5.43 5.64 21.65
CA ALA A 75 -5.55 6.85 22.46
C ALA A 75 -7.01 7.20 22.82
N ILE A 76 -7.95 7.02 21.88
CA ILE A 76 -9.38 7.24 22.13
C ILE A 76 -9.92 6.22 23.16
N SER A 77 -9.58 4.93 22.99
CA SER A 77 -10.03 3.85 23.89
C SER A 77 -9.48 4.00 25.31
N ASP A 78 -8.21 4.40 25.44
CA ASP A 78 -7.57 4.65 26.74
C ASP A 78 -8.23 5.83 27.47
N THR A 79 -8.66 6.86 26.73
CA THR A 79 -9.39 8.01 27.28
C THR A 79 -10.80 7.65 27.76
N GLU A 80 -11.52 6.79 27.02
CA GLU A 80 -12.83 6.26 27.46
C GLU A 80 -12.70 5.42 28.73
N THR A 81 -11.62 4.63 28.85
CA THR A 81 -11.38 3.75 30.00
C THR A 81 -10.99 4.55 31.25
N GLY A 82 -10.04 5.48 31.12
CA GLY A 82 -9.62 6.35 32.22
C GLY A 82 -10.73 7.27 32.73
N SER A 83 -11.67 7.71 31.87
CA SER A 83 -12.83 8.49 32.31
C SER A 83 -13.85 7.68 33.12
N ARG A 84 -13.82 6.35 33.01
CA ARG A 84 -14.79 5.44 33.65
C ARG A 84 -14.33 4.93 35.01
N GLU A 85 -13.02 4.97 35.29
CA GLU A 85 -12.45 4.60 36.59
C GLU A 85 -12.47 5.76 37.61
N VAL A 86 -12.80 6.98 37.17
CA VAL A 86 -12.82 8.21 37.98
C VAL A 86 -14.23 8.53 38.52
N TYR A 87 -15.23 7.66 38.28
CA TYR A 87 -16.60 7.80 38.79
C TYR A 87 -17.04 6.60 39.63
#